data_AF-A0A8K0N926-F1
#
_entry.id   AF-A0A8K0N926-F1
#
_cell.length_a   1.000
_cell.length_b   1.000
_cell.length_c   1.000
_cell.angle_alpha   90.00
_cell.angle_beta   90.00
_cell.angle_gamma   90.00
#
_symmetry.space_group_name_H-M   'P 1'
#
loop_
_entity.id
_entity.type
_entity.pdbx_description
1 polymer ?
#
loop_
_entity_poly.entity_id
_entity_poly.type
_entity_poly.pdbx_seq_one_letter_code
_entity_poly.pdbx_strand_id
1 'polypeptide(L)'
;MSPNLLSFASKSPHMKPTTPSFPFLLLIYSAIPPNIPLSSPGKKQDGLPRRCRSRCAATAAIRRMVQVLKEGGFEVDLVSRRQGAGIGRRESRGRGMGQIAERKGRERSSGVPAKSELVVAYLRINDGSCVANLQMVVDSSMSLLGQVMSIGTSILAEGVVEKLPSPGKHVVQLKVEKILHVGIVDIKKYPLVKTRLPLEFIRAYPHLRPHRTMVASVNRIRNVLSYATHMFFQNNGFLYVHMPVITTTDSRVCSKMFHITTLFSKSDDMEKLIKTSDDERINLEVVKAAIREKRNRIDELKRSDSNKEALLDAQRDLQKANELALQLEKQQKSALVKIGEVDFSNDFFSCPAYLSFSMKLHLESYACALSSVYTFGPIFQADDSQSSRHLAEMWMVEAELAFSELEDVMNCVEDLLKFICHSVLENCSDDIKFMSKSKDKDCINRLQSIGSSSFARITYAEALEVLNQVKDQTFETKIDEGLSEEHESYLADKIYRRPIIIYEHPKEVKPFYVHVKDDGKTASTFDIIAPKVGVLVRGSQKEERIDMISKRIEELGLPQERYDWYLDLRRHGTVKHSGFSLGLEKMVLFATGLDDIRDTIPFPRTHGSANT
;
A
#
# COMPACT_ATOMS: atom_id res chain seq x y z
N MET A 1 -26.66 -34.64 -23.61
CA MET A 1 -26.54 -34.70 -25.09
C MET A 1 -25.58 -33.59 -25.52
N SER A 2 -24.65 -33.87 -26.43
CA SER A 2 -23.67 -32.88 -26.91
C SER A 2 -24.21 -32.07 -28.11
N PRO A 3 -23.74 -30.83 -28.35
CA PRO A 3 -24.32 -29.94 -29.36
C PRO A 3 -23.81 -30.21 -30.78
N ASN A 4 -24.63 -29.90 -31.78
CA ASN A 4 -24.23 -29.92 -33.19
C ASN A 4 -23.49 -28.63 -33.62
N LEU A 5 -22.50 -28.79 -34.50
CA LEU A 5 -21.83 -27.69 -35.17
C LEU A 5 -22.69 -27.16 -36.32
N LEU A 6 -22.57 -25.86 -36.61
CA LEU A 6 -22.79 -25.31 -37.94
C LEU A 6 -21.60 -24.44 -38.33
N SER A 7 -21.07 -24.68 -39.53
CA SER A 7 -19.97 -23.91 -40.11
C SER A 7 -20.46 -23.19 -41.36
N PHE A 8 -19.91 -22.00 -41.62
CA PHE A 8 -20.05 -21.35 -42.92
C PHE A 8 -18.73 -20.70 -43.33
N ALA A 9 -18.36 -20.92 -44.59
CA ALA A 9 -17.20 -20.32 -45.23
C ALA A 9 -17.65 -19.58 -46.49
N SER A 10 -16.97 -18.46 -46.81
CA SER A 10 -17.09 -17.77 -48.09
C SER A 10 -15.70 -17.23 -48.50
N LYS A 11 -15.51 -16.93 -49.79
CA LYS A 11 -14.19 -16.67 -50.38
C LYS A 11 -14.10 -15.33 -51.12
N SER A 12 -12.96 -14.65 -50.91
CA SER A 12 -12.33 -13.71 -51.86
C SER A 12 -13.06 -12.37 -52.12
N PRO A 13 -12.44 -11.37 -52.80
CA PRO A 13 -11.09 -11.35 -53.39
C PRO A 13 -10.18 -10.16 -52.99
N HIS A 14 -8.95 -10.24 -53.50
CA HIS A 14 -7.82 -9.30 -53.48
C HIS A 14 -8.03 -7.81 -53.12
N MET A 15 -7.23 -7.33 -52.17
CA MET A 15 -6.53 -6.03 -52.26
C MET A 15 -5.05 -6.20 -51.88
N LYS A 16 -4.15 -5.39 -52.47
CA LYS A 16 -2.72 -5.38 -52.15
C LYS A 16 -2.47 -4.49 -50.91
N PRO A 17 -1.70 -4.93 -49.89
CA PRO A 17 -1.33 -4.06 -48.78
C PRO A 17 -0.17 -3.14 -49.18
N THR A 18 -0.47 -1.87 -49.44
CA THR A 18 0.54 -0.79 -49.35
C THR A 18 0.98 -0.64 -47.89
N THR A 19 2.27 -0.47 -47.65
CA THR A 19 2.83 -0.35 -46.29
C THR A 19 2.47 0.98 -45.63
N PRO A 20 1.75 1.01 -44.49
CA PRO A 20 1.63 2.21 -43.69
C PRO A 20 2.88 2.37 -42.80
N SER A 21 3.60 3.47 -42.98
CA SER A 21 4.46 4.03 -41.94
C SER A 21 3.59 4.50 -40.77
N PHE A 22 3.99 4.22 -39.53
CA PHE A 22 3.32 4.70 -38.32
C PHE A 22 4.18 5.78 -37.64
N PRO A 23 3.81 7.07 -37.71
CA PRO A 23 4.32 8.11 -36.84
C PRO A 23 3.54 8.15 -35.51
N PHE A 24 3.85 9.14 -34.68
CA PHE A 24 3.13 9.53 -33.45
C PHE A 24 3.22 8.56 -32.27
N LEU A 25 4.16 8.85 -31.36
CA LEU A 25 4.18 8.34 -29.99
C LEU A 25 4.34 9.51 -29.02
N LEU A 26 3.22 9.97 -28.45
CA LEU A 26 3.21 11.05 -27.46
C LEU A 26 3.74 10.54 -26.11
N LEU A 27 4.76 11.21 -25.58
CA LEU A 27 5.41 10.92 -24.30
C LEU A 27 5.65 12.20 -23.51
N ILE A 28 5.60 12.08 -22.18
CA ILE A 28 5.89 13.16 -21.22
C ILE A 28 6.87 12.60 -20.17
N TYR A 29 7.58 13.50 -19.48
CA TYR A 29 8.53 13.25 -18.38
C TYR A 29 9.91 12.68 -18.76
N SER A 30 10.66 12.18 -17.79
CA SER A 30 12.02 12.74 -17.57
C SER A 30 13.21 11.81 -17.85
N ALA A 31 14.30 12.41 -18.37
CA ALA A 31 15.55 11.74 -18.73
C ALA A 31 16.41 11.28 -17.52
N ILE A 32 17.09 10.13 -17.65
CA ILE A 32 18.01 9.58 -16.61
C ILE A 32 19.26 8.92 -17.25
N PRO A 33 20.50 9.25 -16.79
CA PRO A 33 21.78 8.73 -17.33
C PRO A 33 22.04 7.20 -17.13
N PRO A 34 23.08 6.62 -17.79
CA PRO A 34 23.21 5.16 -17.96
C PRO A 34 23.82 4.36 -16.79
N ASN A 35 23.34 3.11 -16.65
CA ASN A 35 24.08 1.97 -16.07
C ASN A 35 23.43 0.60 -16.44
N ILE A 36 24.14 -0.49 -16.13
CA ILE A 36 24.13 -1.88 -16.69
C ILE A 36 23.69 -2.90 -15.58
N PRO A 37 23.41 -4.24 -15.76
CA PRO A 37 23.39 -5.16 -16.94
C PRO A 37 22.10 -6.02 -17.19
N LEU A 38 22.14 -6.70 -18.37
CA LEU A 38 21.70 -8.07 -18.78
C LEU A 38 20.25 -8.64 -18.68
N SER A 39 19.79 -9.11 -19.86
CA SER A 39 19.01 -10.31 -20.28
C SER A 39 17.67 -10.77 -19.65
N SER A 40 16.91 -11.54 -20.45
CA SER A 40 15.50 -11.94 -20.30
C SER A 40 15.30 -13.47 -20.22
N PRO A 41 14.07 -13.93 -19.90
CA PRO A 41 13.26 -14.58 -20.96
C PRO A 41 11.77 -14.19 -20.91
N GLY A 42 10.92 -14.82 -21.75
CA GLY A 42 9.45 -14.69 -21.68
C GLY A 42 8.67 -15.51 -22.72
N LYS A 43 7.34 -15.57 -22.57
CA LYS A 43 6.34 -16.02 -23.57
C LYS A 43 4.94 -15.50 -23.17
N LYS A 44 3.95 -15.65 -24.06
CA LYS A 44 2.58 -15.08 -23.95
C LYS A 44 1.52 -16.12 -23.55
N GLN A 45 0.37 -15.64 -23.08
CA GLN A 45 -0.96 -16.08 -23.54
C GLN A 45 -1.99 -14.93 -23.45
N ASP A 46 -3.21 -15.12 -23.98
CA ASP A 46 -4.17 -14.06 -24.31
C ASP A 46 -5.58 -14.33 -23.72
N GLY A 47 -6.31 -13.29 -23.30
CA GLY A 47 -7.76 -13.38 -23.00
C GLY A 47 -8.34 -12.25 -22.14
N LEU A 48 -9.24 -11.41 -22.69
CA LEU A 48 -9.97 -10.36 -21.94
C LEU A 48 -11.28 -9.96 -22.67
N PRO A 49 -12.45 -9.90 -21.99
CA PRO A 49 -13.73 -9.47 -22.59
C PRO A 49 -13.88 -7.94 -22.74
N ARG A 50 -14.97 -7.52 -23.39
CA ARG A 50 -15.17 -6.15 -23.92
C ARG A 50 -15.68 -5.16 -22.87
N ARG A 51 -15.13 -3.93 -22.84
CA ARG A 51 -15.59 -2.82 -21.98
C ARG A 51 -16.78 -2.04 -22.56
N CYS A 52 -17.65 -1.57 -21.67
CA CYS A 52 -18.71 -0.60 -21.97
C CYS A 52 -18.15 0.81 -22.25
N ARG A 53 -18.97 1.70 -22.85
CA ARG A 53 -18.58 3.07 -23.23
C ARG A 53 -19.20 4.12 -22.30
N SER A 54 -18.38 4.79 -21.49
CA SER A 54 -18.72 6.07 -20.86
C SER A 54 -17.73 7.17 -21.29
N ARG A 55 -18.22 8.41 -21.47
CA ARG A 55 -17.39 9.55 -21.91
C ARG A 55 -16.69 10.18 -20.69
N CYS A 56 -15.60 9.57 -20.25
CA CYS A 56 -14.83 10.01 -19.08
C CYS A 56 -14.21 11.42 -19.25
N ALA A 57 -14.03 12.13 -18.13
CA ALA A 57 -13.43 13.46 -18.04
C ALA A 57 -12.00 13.57 -18.62
N ALA A 58 -11.29 12.44 -18.76
CA ALA A 58 -10.03 12.34 -19.51
C ALA A 58 -10.13 12.98 -20.91
N THR A 59 -11.31 12.95 -21.55
CA THR A 59 -11.59 13.62 -22.83
C THR A 59 -11.29 15.13 -22.80
N ALA A 60 -11.49 15.81 -21.66
CA ALA A 60 -11.22 17.24 -21.52
C ALA A 60 -9.72 17.55 -21.32
N ALA A 61 -9.02 16.73 -20.54
CA ALA A 61 -7.56 16.81 -20.40
C ALA A 61 -6.87 16.54 -21.75
N ILE A 62 -7.31 15.51 -22.48
CA ILE A 62 -6.86 15.22 -23.85
C ILE A 62 -7.12 16.43 -24.74
N ARG A 63 -8.30 17.06 -24.73
CA ARG A 63 -8.56 18.27 -25.54
C ARG A 63 -7.63 19.44 -25.24
N ARG A 64 -7.33 19.72 -23.96
CA ARG A 64 -6.36 20.77 -23.59
C ARG A 64 -4.94 20.41 -24.06
N MET A 65 -4.56 19.15 -23.94
CA MET A 65 -3.29 18.65 -24.48
C MET A 65 -3.24 18.86 -26.01
N VAL A 66 -4.26 18.42 -26.76
CA VAL A 66 -4.37 18.62 -28.22
C VAL A 66 -4.27 20.10 -28.62
N GLN A 67 -4.75 21.04 -27.80
CA GLN A 67 -4.58 22.46 -28.04
C GLN A 67 -3.10 22.88 -27.95
N VAL A 68 -2.40 22.50 -26.88
CA VAL A 68 -0.95 22.75 -26.70
C VAL A 68 -0.12 22.08 -27.80
N LEU A 69 -0.51 20.87 -28.24
CA LEU A 69 0.14 20.19 -29.39
C LEU A 69 0.04 21.05 -30.66
N LYS A 70 -1.15 21.58 -30.97
CA LYS A 70 -1.37 22.43 -32.15
C LYS A 70 -0.63 23.77 -32.06
N GLU A 71 -0.62 24.39 -30.88
CA GLU A 71 0.13 25.63 -30.62
C GLU A 71 1.65 25.43 -30.76
N GLY A 72 2.15 24.23 -30.47
CA GLY A 72 3.53 23.82 -30.73
C GLY A 72 3.84 23.39 -32.17
N GLY A 73 2.88 23.41 -33.10
CA GLY A 73 3.07 22.99 -34.50
C GLY A 73 3.06 21.47 -34.73
N PHE A 74 2.47 20.69 -33.84
CA PHE A 74 2.33 19.23 -33.98
C PHE A 74 0.98 18.87 -34.62
N GLU A 75 1.00 17.92 -35.56
CA GLU A 75 -0.22 17.32 -36.10
C GLU A 75 -0.78 16.28 -35.11
N VAL A 76 -2.11 16.16 -35.04
CA VAL A 76 -2.77 15.35 -34.00
C VAL A 76 -3.98 14.59 -34.52
N ASP A 77 -3.75 13.37 -34.98
CA ASP A 77 -4.81 12.44 -35.33
C ASP A 77 -5.36 11.68 -34.10
N LEU A 78 -6.65 11.85 -33.82
CA LEU A 78 -7.35 11.16 -32.74
C LEU A 78 -7.79 9.75 -33.16
N VAL A 79 -6.81 8.85 -33.35
CA VAL A 79 -7.04 7.47 -33.81
C VAL A 79 -7.88 6.65 -32.83
N SER A 80 -9.14 6.39 -33.18
CA SER A 80 -10.02 5.50 -32.43
C SER A 80 -9.63 4.03 -32.68
N ARG A 81 -8.97 3.39 -31.69
CA ARG A 81 -8.45 2.02 -31.82
C ARG A 81 -9.50 1.00 -32.29
N ARG A 82 -9.30 0.43 -33.48
CA ARG A 82 -9.70 -0.94 -33.83
C ARG A 82 -8.43 -1.81 -33.93
N GLN A 83 -8.52 -3.07 -33.52
CA GLN A 83 -7.36 -3.98 -33.41
C GLN A 83 -7.14 -4.82 -34.68
N GLY A 84 -5.91 -5.31 -34.83
CA GLY A 84 -5.56 -6.39 -35.78
C GLY A 84 -4.04 -6.54 -35.91
N ALA A 85 -3.46 -7.58 -35.30
CA ALA A 85 -2.02 -7.83 -35.35
C ALA A 85 -1.72 -9.17 -36.05
N GLY A 86 -0.94 -9.13 -37.14
CA GLY A 86 -0.49 -10.30 -37.88
C GLY A 86 1.03 -10.51 -37.76
N ILE A 87 1.47 -11.74 -37.52
CA ILE A 87 2.90 -12.09 -37.39
C ILE A 87 3.38 -12.72 -38.70
N GLY A 88 4.40 -12.12 -39.32
CA GLY A 88 5.10 -12.69 -40.49
C GLY A 88 6.52 -13.14 -40.15
N ARG A 89 6.86 -14.40 -40.46
CA ARG A 89 8.25 -14.90 -40.46
C ARG A 89 8.93 -14.57 -41.80
N ARG A 90 10.25 -14.36 -41.78
CA ARG A 90 11.10 -14.65 -42.96
C ARG A 90 12.55 -14.98 -42.59
N GLU A 91 13.08 -15.96 -43.29
CA GLU A 91 14.48 -16.38 -43.40
C GLU A 91 15.14 -15.64 -44.59
N SER A 92 16.46 -15.65 -44.86
CA SER A 92 17.70 -15.87 -44.09
C SER A 92 18.91 -15.46 -44.96
N ARG A 93 20.15 -15.58 -44.45
CA ARG A 93 21.47 -15.35 -45.14
C ARG A 93 21.86 -13.86 -45.34
N GLY A 94 23.12 -13.44 -45.16
CA GLY A 94 24.27 -14.11 -44.52
C GLY A 94 25.65 -13.47 -44.85
N ARG A 95 26.65 -13.70 -43.97
CA ARG A 95 28.09 -13.28 -44.03
C ARG A 95 28.33 -11.76 -43.80
N GLY A 96 29.40 -11.30 -43.14
CA GLY A 96 30.44 -12.04 -42.37
C GLY A 96 31.48 -11.12 -41.67
N MET A 97 32.08 -11.64 -40.58
CA MET A 97 33.34 -11.29 -39.87
C MET A 97 33.93 -9.85 -39.78
N GLY A 98 34.22 -9.44 -38.54
CA GLY A 98 35.46 -8.73 -38.14
C GLY A 98 35.46 -7.19 -38.18
N GLN A 99 36.22 -6.45 -37.34
CA GLN A 99 37.05 -6.77 -36.16
C GLN A 99 37.02 -5.60 -35.15
N ILE A 100 37.65 -5.74 -33.98
CA ILE A 100 37.77 -4.71 -32.93
C ILE A 100 38.99 -3.82 -33.18
N ALA A 101 38.85 -2.49 -33.01
CA ALA A 101 39.97 -1.60 -32.70
C ALA A 101 39.52 -0.34 -31.94
N GLU A 102 40.08 -0.12 -30.76
CA GLU A 102 40.03 1.17 -30.04
C GLU A 102 41.41 1.84 -30.16
N ARG A 103 41.47 3.16 -30.44
CA ARG A 103 42.70 3.94 -30.23
C ARG A 103 42.43 5.42 -30.04
N LYS A 104 43.00 6.00 -28.98
CA LYS A 104 43.20 7.45 -28.85
C LYS A 104 44.37 7.88 -29.74
N GLY A 105 44.22 9.00 -30.43
CA GLY A 105 45.30 9.74 -31.09
C GLY A 105 44.98 11.24 -31.02
N ARG A 106 46.01 12.08 -30.82
CA ARG A 106 45.83 13.54 -30.69
C ARG A 106 46.96 14.26 -31.41
N GLU A 107 46.75 14.52 -32.70
CA GLU A 107 47.65 15.35 -33.50
C GLU A 107 46.90 16.56 -34.07
N ARG A 108 47.65 17.62 -34.39
CA ARG A 108 47.16 18.83 -35.03
C ARG A 108 47.65 18.87 -36.47
N SER A 109 46.74 18.94 -37.43
CA SER A 109 47.00 19.43 -38.78
C SER A 109 45.85 20.33 -39.23
N SER A 110 46.12 21.18 -40.23
CA SER A 110 45.27 22.30 -40.62
C SER A 110 44.43 22.02 -41.87
N GLY A 111 43.40 22.85 -42.10
CA GLY A 111 42.99 23.15 -43.48
C GLY A 111 41.74 22.47 -44.04
N VAL A 112 40.78 22.05 -43.22
CA VAL A 112 39.41 21.72 -43.69
C VAL A 112 38.40 22.47 -42.81
N PRO A 113 37.37 23.15 -43.37
CA PRO A 113 36.27 23.66 -42.56
C PRO A 113 35.56 22.48 -41.90
N ALA A 114 35.70 22.36 -40.58
CA ALA A 114 35.12 21.26 -39.84
C ALA A 114 33.60 21.26 -40.03
N LYS A 115 33.05 20.16 -40.57
CA LYS A 115 31.64 19.86 -40.36
C LYS A 115 31.43 19.84 -38.85
N SER A 116 30.54 20.69 -38.35
CA SER A 116 30.16 20.70 -36.94
C SER A 116 29.63 19.32 -36.59
N GLU A 117 30.37 18.57 -35.76
CA GLU A 117 29.95 17.25 -35.31
C GLU A 117 28.61 17.37 -34.60
N LEU A 118 27.57 16.72 -35.15
CA LEU A 118 26.24 16.72 -34.56
C LEU A 118 26.31 15.99 -33.22
N VAL A 119 26.12 16.73 -32.12
CA VAL A 119 26.19 16.16 -30.78
C VAL A 119 24.87 15.45 -30.50
N VAL A 120 24.89 14.12 -30.64
CA VAL A 120 23.74 13.25 -30.43
C VAL A 120 23.52 13.02 -28.93
N ALA A 121 22.39 13.48 -28.40
CA ALA A 121 21.98 13.26 -27.03
C ALA A 121 21.06 12.03 -26.90
N TYR A 122 21.37 11.16 -25.93
CA TYR A 122 20.58 9.96 -25.62
C TYR A 122 19.76 10.19 -24.35
N LEU A 123 18.47 10.44 -24.52
CA LEU A 123 17.50 10.63 -23.44
C LEU A 123 16.82 9.30 -23.09
N ARG A 124 16.29 9.20 -21.87
CA ARG A 124 15.53 8.03 -21.42
C ARG A 124 14.22 8.45 -20.78
N ILE A 125 13.14 8.41 -21.54
CA ILE A 125 11.84 8.91 -21.11
C ILE A 125 11.03 7.80 -20.45
N ASN A 126 10.33 8.13 -19.38
CA ASN A 126 9.36 7.26 -18.71
C ASN A 126 8.08 8.08 -18.47
N ASP A 127 6.95 7.58 -18.95
CA ASP A 127 5.62 8.21 -18.93
C ASP A 127 4.76 7.74 -17.73
N GLY A 128 5.33 6.96 -16.81
CA GLY A 128 4.61 6.33 -15.70
C GLY A 128 3.82 5.07 -16.07
N SER A 129 3.72 4.68 -17.36
CA SER A 129 2.95 3.50 -17.77
C SER A 129 3.58 2.18 -17.32
N CYS A 130 4.91 2.10 -17.27
CA CYS A 130 5.66 0.89 -16.93
C CYS A 130 7.04 1.19 -16.31
N VAL A 131 7.79 0.14 -15.98
CA VAL A 131 9.19 0.22 -15.49
C VAL A 131 10.16 0.67 -16.59
N ALA A 132 9.90 0.27 -17.83
CA ALA A 132 10.82 0.48 -18.94
C ALA A 132 10.88 1.95 -19.34
N ASN A 133 12.06 2.41 -19.77
CA ASN A 133 12.24 3.74 -20.33
C ASN A 133 12.48 3.61 -21.84
N LEU A 134 11.81 4.45 -22.64
CA LEU A 134 12.13 4.55 -24.06
C LEU A 134 13.44 5.32 -24.23
N GLN A 135 14.34 4.80 -25.07
CA GLN A 135 15.52 5.54 -25.51
C GLN A 135 15.10 6.53 -26.61
N MET A 136 15.41 7.81 -26.41
CA MET A 136 15.22 8.86 -27.41
C MET A 136 16.57 9.40 -27.86
N VAL A 137 16.68 9.64 -29.17
CA VAL A 137 17.89 10.16 -29.83
C VAL A 137 17.56 11.55 -30.35
N VAL A 138 18.26 12.57 -29.84
CA VAL A 138 18.03 13.99 -30.16
C VAL A 138 19.32 14.60 -30.69
N ASP A 139 19.29 15.16 -31.89
CA ASP A 139 20.44 15.84 -32.48
C ASP A 139 20.53 17.29 -31.97
N SER A 140 21.75 17.78 -31.73
CA SER A 140 22.00 19.15 -31.23
C SER A 140 21.53 20.28 -32.15
N SER A 141 21.15 19.97 -33.39
CA SER A 141 20.52 20.89 -34.34
C SER A 141 19.04 21.18 -34.04
N MET A 142 18.36 20.30 -33.29
CA MET A 142 16.90 20.35 -33.10
C MET A 142 16.47 21.10 -31.84
N SER A 143 17.33 21.20 -30.83
CA SER A 143 17.01 21.91 -29.58
C SER A 143 18.26 22.31 -28.79
N LEU A 144 18.13 23.32 -27.94
CA LEU A 144 19.13 23.65 -26.92
C LEU A 144 19.16 22.54 -25.86
N LEU A 145 20.02 21.54 -26.07
CA LEU A 145 20.13 20.32 -25.25
C LEU A 145 20.13 20.58 -23.73
N GLY A 146 20.78 21.66 -23.28
CA GLY A 146 20.84 22.05 -21.87
C GLY A 146 19.48 22.36 -21.22
N GLN A 147 18.44 22.68 -21.99
CA GLN A 147 17.08 22.84 -21.47
C GLN A 147 16.40 21.46 -21.26
N VAL A 148 16.56 20.56 -22.23
CA VAL A 148 15.87 19.27 -22.32
C VAL A 148 16.49 18.19 -21.41
N MET A 149 17.81 18.25 -21.17
CA MET A 149 18.53 17.24 -20.37
C MET A 149 18.25 17.29 -18.86
N SER A 150 17.46 18.25 -18.37
CA SER A 150 17.22 18.48 -16.94
C SER A 150 16.27 17.41 -16.35
N ILE A 151 16.70 16.74 -15.27
CA ILE A 151 15.91 15.70 -14.59
C ILE A 151 14.63 16.33 -14.00
N GLY A 152 13.48 15.71 -14.25
CA GLY A 152 12.15 16.21 -13.90
C GLY A 152 11.43 16.98 -15.02
N THR A 153 12.14 17.42 -16.06
CA THR A 153 11.56 18.17 -17.19
C THR A 153 10.43 17.41 -17.88
N SER A 154 9.38 18.16 -18.23
CA SER A 154 8.30 17.67 -19.08
C SER A 154 8.54 18.09 -20.53
N ILE A 155 8.70 17.12 -21.42
CA ILE A 155 8.78 17.33 -22.87
C ILE A 155 7.58 16.72 -23.59
N LEU A 156 7.47 17.05 -24.86
CA LEU A 156 6.74 16.34 -25.90
C LEU A 156 7.73 16.06 -27.04
N ALA A 157 7.64 14.92 -27.71
CA ALA A 157 8.45 14.64 -28.90
C ALA A 157 7.66 13.89 -29.98
N GLU A 158 8.08 14.08 -31.23
CA GLU A 158 7.61 13.40 -32.43
C GLU A 158 8.84 12.88 -33.20
N GLY A 159 8.70 11.77 -33.91
CA GLY A 159 9.76 11.19 -34.74
C GLY A 159 9.54 9.71 -35.07
N VAL A 160 10.59 9.06 -35.57
CA VAL A 160 10.55 7.69 -36.11
C VAL A 160 10.99 6.65 -35.08
N VAL A 161 10.19 5.60 -34.91
CA VAL A 161 10.54 4.45 -34.04
C VAL A 161 11.41 3.46 -34.81
N GLU A 162 12.69 3.39 -34.44
CA GLU A 162 13.69 2.51 -35.03
C GLU A 162 13.92 1.26 -34.16
N LYS A 163 14.23 0.11 -34.79
CA LYS A 163 14.76 -1.06 -34.09
C LYS A 163 16.28 -0.95 -33.99
N LEU A 164 16.82 -1.22 -32.80
CA LEU A 164 18.26 -1.23 -32.59
C LEU A 164 18.91 -2.43 -33.31
N PRO A 165 20.06 -2.26 -34.01
CA PRO A 165 20.67 -3.33 -34.82
C PRO A 165 21.12 -4.57 -34.03
N SER A 166 21.41 -4.39 -32.74
CA SER A 166 21.73 -5.47 -31.80
C SER A 166 20.72 -5.48 -30.65
N PRO A 167 20.31 -6.67 -30.14
CA PRO A 167 19.37 -6.79 -29.03
C PRO A 167 20.04 -6.44 -27.69
N GLY A 168 20.22 -5.14 -27.46
CA GLY A 168 20.76 -4.58 -26.22
C GLY A 168 19.68 -4.40 -25.13
N LYS A 169 19.88 -3.40 -24.26
CA LYS A 169 18.96 -3.07 -23.15
C LYS A 169 17.61 -2.51 -23.62
N HIS A 170 17.55 -1.99 -24.85
CA HIS A 170 16.35 -1.42 -25.46
C HIS A 170 16.09 -2.14 -26.80
N VAL A 171 14.83 -2.49 -27.08
CA VAL A 171 14.41 -3.19 -28.31
C VAL A 171 14.14 -2.20 -29.45
N VAL A 172 13.72 -0.99 -29.09
CA VAL A 172 13.43 0.14 -29.99
C VAL A 172 13.98 1.43 -29.39
N GLN A 173 14.22 2.41 -30.27
CA GLN A 173 14.49 3.80 -29.92
C GLN A 173 13.57 4.73 -30.72
N LEU A 174 13.31 5.93 -30.21
CA LEU A 174 12.66 7.00 -30.96
C LEU A 174 13.74 7.97 -31.43
N LYS A 175 13.99 8.01 -32.74
CA LYS A 175 14.78 9.07 -33.37
C LYS A 175 13.88 10.29 -33.51
N VAL A 176 14.21 11.35 -32.78
CA VAL A 176 13.37 12.54 -32.67
C VAL A 176 13.52 13.40 -33.92
N GLU A 177 12.41 14.00 -34.36
CA GLU A 177 12.34 14.92 -35.50
C GLU A 177 11.77 16.28 -35.08
N LYS A 178 10.86 16.31 -34.08
CA LYS A 178 10.39 17.52 -33.40
C LYS A 178 10.37 17.31 -31.88
N ILE A 179 10.71 18.35 -31.12
CA ILE A 179 10.66 18.33 -29.65
C ILE A 179 10.14 19.66 -29.12
N LEU A 180 9.22 19.60 -28.16
CA LEU A 180 8.65 20.76 -27.47
C LEU A 180 8.91 20.65 -25.96
N HIS A 181 9.33 21.76 -25.38
CA HIS A 181 9.56 21.88 -23.94
C HIS A 181 8.26 22.32 -23.27
N VAL A 182 7.63 21.44 -22.47
CA VAL A 182 6.29 21.66 -21.91
C VAL A 182 6.36 22.18 -20.47
N GLY A 183 7.36 21.76 -19.69
CA GLY A 183 7.52 22.15 -18.29
C GLY A 183 8.98 22.14 -17.85
N ILE A 184 9.52 23.34 -17.64
CA ILE A 184 10.88 23.60 -17.16
C ILE A 184 11.00 23.23 -15.68
N VAL A 185 12.13 22.64 -15.27
CA VAL A 185 12.44 22.36 -13.86
C VAL A 185 13.71 23.09 -13.43
N ASP A 186 13.62 23.85 -12.32
CA ASP A 186 14.79 24.41 -11.64
C ASP A 186 15.55 23.29 -10.92
N ILE A 187 16.62 22.80 -11.56
CA ILE A 187 17.49 21.72 -11.05
C ILE A 187 18.00 22.01 -9.64
N LYS A 188 18.20 23.29 -9.26
CA LYS A 188 18.71 23.66 -7.93
C LYS A 188 17.68 23.46 -6.82
N LYS A 189 16.39 23.48 -7.18
CA LYS A 189 15.25 23.31 -6.24
C LYS A 189 14.62 21.92 -6.31
N TYR A 190 14.82 21.17 -7.39
CA TYR A 190 14.17 19.87 -7.57
C TYR A 190 14.80 18.79 -6.66
N PRO A 191 14.05 18.19 -5.70
CA PRO A 191 14.64 17.28 -4.71
C PRO A 191 15.03 15.91 -5.28
N LEU A 192 14.51 15.53 -6.46
CA LEU A 192 14.65 14.17 -7.01
C LEU A 192 15.77 14.01 -8.05
N VAL A 193 16.66 15.00 -8.19
CA VAL A 193 17.80 15.00 -9.14
C VAL A 193 18.74 13.81 -8.96
N LYS A 194 18.96 13.33 -7.73
CA LYS A 194 19.89 12.22 -7.47
C LYS A 194 19.32 10.88 -7.96
N THR A 195 20.10 10.12 -8.73
CA THR A 195 19.69 8.80 -9.27
C THR A 195 19.40 7.77 -8.16
N ARG A 196 20.03 7.89 -6.99
CA ARG A 196 19.72 7.10 -5.78
C ARG A 196 19.36 8.04 -4.62
N LEU A 197 18.28 7.73 -3.92
CA LEU A 197 17.77 8.40 -2.73
C LEU A 197 17.18 7.32 -1.78
N PRO A 198 17.37 7.42 -0.46
CA PRO A 198 16.71 6.52 0.50
C PRO A 198 15.21 6.83 0.57
N LEU A 199 14.39 5.83 0.89
CA LEU A 199 12.92 5.97 0.91
C LEU A 199 12.45 7.07 1.87
N GLU A 200 13.02 7.13 3.07
CA GLU A 200 12.79 8.16 4.08
C GLU A 200 12.88 9.59 3.51
N PHE A 201 13.92 9.89 2.71
CA PHE A 201 14.07 11.21 2.09
C PHE A 201 12.97 11.51 1.07
N ILE A 202 12.48 10.50 0.34
CA ILE A 202 11.41 10.69 -0.65
C ILE A 202 10.02 10.80 0.01
N ARG A 203 9.84 10.30 1.24
CA ARG A 203 8.60 10.48 2.02
C ARG A 203 8.36 11.95 2.41
N ALA A 204 9.41 12.78 2.49
CA ALA A 204 9.29 14.22 2.68
C ALA A 204 8.74 14.98 1.43
N TYR A 205 8.64 14.30 0.28
CA TYR A 205 8.13 14.87 -0.98
C TYR A 205 7.07 13.94 -1.61
N PRO A 206 5.98 13.60 -0.91
CA PRO A 206 5.04 12.56 -1.36
C PRO A 206 4.30 12.94 -2.64
N HIS A 207 4.12 14.24 -2.90
CA HIS A 207 3.58 14.77 -4.14
C HIS A 207 4.53 14.64 -5.35
N LEU A 208 5.84 14.46 -5.15
CA LEU A 208 6.83 14.22 -6.22
C LEU A 208 7.33 12.76 -6.28
N ARG A 209 7.28 12.01 -5.18
CA ARG A 209 7.83 10.64 -5.12
C ARG A 209 7.27 9.66 -6.17
N PRO A 210 6.04 9.78 -6.71
CA PRO A 210 5.58 8.96 -7.83
C PRO A 210 6.44 9.06 -9.10
N HIS A 211 7.23 10.13 -9.27
CA HIS A 211 8.18 10.26 -10.39
C HIS A 211 9.37 9.26 -10.27
N ARG A 212 9.48 8.53 -9.15
CA ARG A 212 10.51 7.52 -8.93
C ARG A 212 9.96 6.15 -9.29
N THR A 213 10.67 5.41 -10.16
CA THR A 213 10.25 4.08 -10.66
C THR A 213 9.75 3.14 -9.57
N MET A 214 10.41 3.11 -8.40
CA MET A 214 9.98 2.28 -7.26
C MET A 214 8.58 2.62 -6.75
N VAL A 215 8.26 3.91 -6.57
CA VAL A 215 6.93 4.32 -6.08
C VAL A 215 5.89 4.19 -7.20
N ALA A 216 6.25 4.44 -8.46
CA ALA A 216 5.40 4.14 -9.61
C ALA A 216 5.04 2.64 -9.68
N SER A 217 6.02 1.75 -9.50
CA SER A 217 5.82 0.30 -9.44
C SER A 217 4.90 -0.11 -8.30
N VAL A 218 5.10 0.42 -7.08
CA VAL A 218 4.23 0.14 -5.94
C VAL A 218 2.79 0.59 -6.21
N ASN A 219 2.58 1.76 -6.84
CA ASN A 219 1.24 2.22 -7.19
C ASN A 219 0.58 1.40 -8.31
N ARG A 220 1.34 0.92 -9.31
CA ARG A 220 0.82 -0.02 -10.33
C ARG A 220 0.43 -1.36 -9.71
N ILE A 221 1.26 -1.91 -8.81
CA ILE A 221 0.96 -3.13 -8.04
C ILE A 221 -0.28 -2.93 -7.15
N ARG A 222 -0.37 -1.81 -6.42
CA ARG A 222 -1.56 -1.45 -5.61
C ARG A 222 -2.83 -1.39 -6.47
N ASN A 223 -2.77 -0.74 -7.63
CA ASN A 223 -3.88 -0.68 -8.58
C ASN A 223 -4.31 -2.09 -9.06
N VAL A 224 -3.35 -2.97 -9.40
CA VAL A 224 -3.66 -4.34 -9.82
C VAL A 224 -4.22 -5.18 -8.67
N LEU A 225 -3.70 -5.04 -7.45
CA LEU A 225 -4.27 -5.67 -6.24
C LEU A 225 -5.73 -5.22 -6.02
N SER A 226 -5.98 -3.91 -5.98
CA SER A 226 -7.34 -3.37 -5.80
C SER A 226 -8.31 -3.85 -6.89
N TYR A 227 -7.87 -3.84 -8.16
CA TYR A 227 -8.67 -4.32 -9.27
C TYR A 227 -8.92 -5.84 -9.20
N ALA A 228 -7.90 -6.64 -8.85
CA ALA A 228 -8.02 -8.09 -8.71
C ALA A 228 -8.96 -8.47 -7.55
N THR A 229 -8.90 -7.77 -6.42
CA THR A 229 -9.85 -7.96 -5.31
C THR A 229 -11.30 -7.73 -5.76
N HIS A 230 -11.58 -6.61 -6.46
CA HIS A 230 -12.91 -6.37 -7.01
C HIS A 230 -13.33 -7.45 -8.02
N MET A 231 -12.42 -7.86 -8.92
CA MET A 231 -12.69 -8.93 -9.89
C MET A 231 -13.00 -10.27 -9.21
N PHE A 232 -12.28 -10.64 -8.15
CA PHE A 232 -12.53 -11.87 -7.38
C PHE A 232 -13.95 -11.88 -6.81
N PHE A 233 -14.32 -10.85 -6.05
CA PHE A 233 -15.63 -10.81 -5.40
C PHE A 233 -16.77 -10.77 -6.42
N GLN A 234 -16.67 -9.94 -7.45
CA GLN A 234 -17.71 -9.81 -8.48
C GLN A 234 -17.85 -11.09 -9.33
N ASN A 235 -16.75 -11.79 -9.64
CA ASN A 235 -16.81 -13.07 -10.35
C ASN A 235 -17.44 -14.19 -9.50
N ASN A 236 -17.31 -14.13 -8.17
CA ASN A 236 -17.90 -15.06 -7.22
C ASN A 236 -19.27 -14.60 -6.66
N GLY A 237 -19.92 -13.62 -7.30
CA GLY A 237 -21.29 -13.21 -6.98
C GLY A 237 -21.46 -12.29 -5.76
N PHE A 238 -20.38 -11.87 -5.10
CA PHE A 238 -20.46 -10.94 -3.97
C PHE A 238 -20.84 -9.53 -4.42
N LEU A 239 -21.75 -8.87 -3.70
CA LEU A 239 -22.13 -7.49 -3.97
C LEU A 239 -21.22 -6.49 -3.24
N TYR A 240 -20.83 -5.42 -3.95
CA TYR A 240 -20.06 -4.32 -3.37
C TYR A 240 -21.00 -3.35 -2.68
N VAL A 241 -20.78 -3.11 -1.38
CA VAL A 241 -21.60 -2.23 -0.56
C VAL A 241 -20.74 -1.20 0.16
N HIS A 242 -21.16 0.06 0.14
CA HIS A 242 -20.47 1.15 0.82
C HIS A 242 -20.99 1.29 2.25
N MET A 243 -20.15 0.94 3.23
CA MET A 243 -20.46 1.06 4.66
C MET A 243 -20.09 2.45 5.20
N PRO A 244 -20.75 2.93 6.29
CA PRO A 244 -20.48 4.26 6.82
C PRO A 244 -19.07 4.37 7.42
N VAL A 245 -18.39 5.47 7.08
CA VAL A 245 -17.06 5.82 7.63
C VAL A 245 -17.18 6.50 9.00
N ILE A 246 -18.30 7.20 9.24
CA ILE A 246 -18.63 7.80 10.53
C ILE A 246 -19.48 6.81 11.33
N THR A 247 -19.18 6.61 12.60
CA THR A 247 -19.92 5.73 13.51
C THR A 247 -20.14 6.40 14.87
N THR A 248 -21.25 6.05 15.54
CA THR A 248 -21.51 6.38 16.96
C THR A 248 -21.31 5.15 17.86
N THR A 249 -21.07 3.98 17.26
CA THR A 249 -20.80 2.72 17.95
C THR A 249 -19.34 2.67 18.42
N ASP A 250 -19.11 3.19 19.62
CA ASP A 250 -17.87 3.04 20.37
C ASP A 250 -17.68 1.57 20.84
N SER A 251 -16.99 0.77 20.03
CA SER A 251 -16.56 -0.57 20.42
C SER A 251 -15.17 -0.51 21.06
N ARG A 252 -15.14 -0.16 22.35
CA ARG A 252 -13.99 0.04 23.25
C ARG A 252 -12.98 -1.12 23.40
N VAL A 253 -13.04 -2.14 22.54
CA VAL A 253 -12.46 -3.47 22.75
C VAL A 253 -11.04 -3.60 22.17
N CYS A 254 -10.61 -2.78 21.20
CA CYS A 254 -9.34 -3.03 20.47
C CYS A 254 -8.38 -1.85 20.23
N SER A 255 -8.83 -0.60 20.09
CA SER A 255 -7.94 0.53 19.76
C SER A 255 -8.52 1.89 20.12
N LYS A 256 -7.70 2.95 20.15
CA LYS A 256 -8.20 4.32 20.21
C LYS A 256 -8.91 4.67 18.88
N MET A 257 -10.00 5.44 18.96
CA MET A 257 -10.74 5.93 17.79
C MET A 257 -10.59 7.45 17.66
N PHE A 258 -10.61 7.97 16.43
CA PHE A 258 -10.63 9.43 16.20
C PHE A 258 -12.05 9.95 16.40
N HIS A 259 -12.23 10.90 17.33
CA HIS A 259 -13.48 11.65 17.45
C HIS A 259 -13.70 12.57 16.25
N ILE A 260 -14.97 12.76 15.87
CA ILE A 260 -15.43 13.74 14.90
C ILE A 260 -16.39 14.68 15.63
N THR A 261 -16.18 15.99 15.48
CA THR A 261 -16.97 17.01 16.18
C THR A 261 -16.98 18.31 15.40
N THR A 262 -18.06 19.08 15.57
CA THR A 262 -18.27 20.43 15.03
C THR A 262 -18.32 21.52 16.11
N LEU A 263 -18.35 21.14 17.38
CA LEU A 263 -18.42 22.04 18.54
C LEU A 263 -17.31 23.10 18.52
N PHE A 264 -16.11 22.69 18.13
CA PHE A 264 -14.90 23.52 18.11
C PHE A 264 -14.75 24.42 16.86
N SER A 265 -15.82 24.63 16.09
CA SER A 265 -15.81 25.46 14.87
C SER A 265 -15.69 26.97 15.12
N LYS A 266 -15.70 27.42 16.39
CA LYS A 266 -15.44 28.80 16.81
C LYS A 266 -14.03 28.95 17.37
N SER A 267 -13.30 29.95 16.91
CA SER A 267 -11.92 30.25 17.32
C SER A 267 -11.74 30.41 18.83
N ASP A 268 -12.68 31.09 19.46
CA ASP A 268 -12.53 31.69 20.79
C ASP A 268 -12.62 30.66 21.93
N ASP A 269 -13.23 29.51 21.66
CA ASP A 269 -13.37 28.40 22.60
C ASP A 269 -12.16 27.46 22.53
N MET A 270 -11.60 27.24 21.33
CA MET A 270 -10.35 26.50 21.15
C MET A 270 -9.15 27.24 21.76
N GLU A 271 -9.05 28.57 21.64
CA GLU A 271 -7.95 29.32 22.26
C GLU A 271 -7.89 29.14 23.79
N LYS A 272 -9.04 29.04 24.47
CA LYS A 272 -9.09 28.83 25.93
C LYS A 272 -8.62 27.44 26.32
N LEU A 273 -9.03 26.41 25.57
CA LEU A 273 -8.66 25.01 25.82
C LEU A 273 -7.18 24.74 25.51
N ILE A 274 -6.64 25.35 24.44
CA ILE A 274 -5.21 25.24 24.10
C ILE A 274 -4.36 25.86 25.21
N LYS A 275 -4.66 27.11 25.61
CA LYS A 275 -3.86 27.85 26.62
C LYS A 275 -3.77 27.12 27.97
N THR A 276 -4.86 26.51 28.45
CA THR A 276 -4.80 25.71 29.69
C THR A 276 -4.05 24.39 29.52
N SER A 277 -4.15 23.75 28.35
CA SER A 277 -3.44 22.49 28.08
C SER A 277 -1.91 22.67 27.93
N ASP A 278 -1.46 23.78 27.35
CA ASP A 278 -0.04 24.05 27.13
C ASP A 278 0.69 24.38 28.45
N ASP A 279 0.10 25.20 29.34
CA ASP A 279 0.70 25.52 30.65
C ASP A 279 0.91 24.26 31.52
N GLU A 280 -0.08 23.35 31.59
CA GLU A 280 0.07 22.07 32.30
C GLU A 280 1.14 21.17 31.66
N ARG A 281 1.18 21.13 30.32
CA ARG A 281 2.12 20.29 29.56
C ARG A 281 3.56 20.76 29.71
N ILE A 282 3.81 22.06 29.59
CA ILE A 282 5.13 22.68 29.78
C ILE A 282 5.68 22.33 31.17
N ASN A 283 4.83 22.41 32.21
CA ASN A 283 5.21 22.10 33.58
C ASN A 283 5.64 20.63 33.74
N LEU A 284 4.90 19.68 33.15
CA LEU A 284 5.26 18.26 33.19
C LEU A 284 6.53 17.92 32.38
N GLU A 285 6.74 18.56 31.23
CA GLU A 285 7.96 18.37 30.42
C GLU A 285 9.22 18.91 31.14
N VAL A 286 9.12 20.05 31.84
CA VAL A 286 10.19 20.59 32.70
C VAL A 286 10.54 19.63 33.85
N VAL A 287 9.55 19.08 34.55
CA VAL A 287 9.79 18.10 35.62
C VAL A 287 10.44 16.83 35.08
N LYS A 288 10.03 16.35 33.89
CA LYS A 288 10.65 15.19 33.24
C LYS A 288 12.09 15.44 32.77
N ALA A 289 12.43 16.68 32.40
CA ALA A 289 13.82 17.07 32.14
C ALA A 289 14.67 17.05 33.42
N ALA A 290 14.18 17.63 34.52
CA ALA A 290 14.87 17.64 35.80
C ALA A 290 15.08 16.22 36.39
N ILE A 291 14.14 15.30 36.18
CA ILE A 291 14.29 13.88 36.53
C ILE A 291 15.44 13.23 35.74
N ARG A 292 15.61 13.56 34.45
CA ARG A 292 16.70 13.04 33.62
C ARG A 292 18.06 13.54 34.12
N GLU A 293 18.16 14.82 34.46
CA GLU A 293 19.38 15.42 35.03
C GLU A 293 19.75 14.77 36.38
N LYS A 294 18.78 14.61 37.29
CA LYS A 294 19.00 13.93 38.58
C LYS A 294 19.46 12.47 38.42
N ARG A 295 18.97 11.74 37.40
CA ARG A 295 19.47 10.39 37.07
C ARG A 295 20.92 10.41 36.59
N ASN A 296 21.26 11.28 35.65
CA ASN A 296 22.63 11.42 35.15
C ASN A 296 23.62 11.70 36.29
N ARG A 297 23.27 12.63 37.19
CA ARG A 297 24.07 12.97 38.37
C ARG A 297 24.26 11.81 39.35
N ILE A 298 23.25 10.95 39.53
CA ILE A 298 23.39 9.72 40.32
C ILE A 298 24.38 8.75 39.64
N ASP A 299 24.32 8.61 38.32
CA ASP A 299 25.22 7.72 37.58
C ASP A 299 26.65 8.28 37.44
N GLU A 300 26.85 9.59 37.61
CA GLU A 300 28.16 10.20 37.82
C GLU A 300 28.69 9.91 39.23
N LEU A 301 27.87 10.13 40.28
CA LEU A 301 28.21 9.86 41.68
C LEU A 301 28.55 8.38 41.95
N LYS A 302 27.93 7.44 41.22
CA LYS A 302 28.28 6.00 41.22
C LYS A 302 29.63 5.68 40.55
N ARG A 303 30.10 6.50 39.61
CA ARG A 303 31.34 6.26 38.84
C ARG A 303 32.58 6.89 39.48
N SER A 304 32.40 7.70 40.52
CA SER A 304 33.45 8.56 41.09
C SER A 304 33.78 8.26 42.56
N ASP A 305 33.41 7.07 43.07
CA ASP A 305 33.54 6.65 44.49
C ASP A 305 33.14 7.76 45.50
N SER A 306 32.06 8.47 45.19
CA SER A 306 31.60 9.60 46.00
C SER A 306 31.04 9.15 47.36
N ASN A 307 30.99 10.08 48.33
CA ASN A 307 30.46 9.79 49.67
C ASN A 307 29.06 9.14 49.58
N LYS A 308 28.93 7.96 50.21
CA LYS A 308 27.70 7.16 50.31
C LYS A 308 26.48 7.98 50.77
N GLU A 309 26.70 8.98 51.61
CA GLU A 309 25.68 9.92 52.08
C GLU A 309 25.15 10.82 50.96
N ALA A 310 26.03 11.43 50.15
CA ALA A 310 25.65 12.26 49.01
C ALA A 310 24.92 11.45 47.92
N LEU A 311 25.27 10.17 47.76
CA LEU A 311 24.57 9.25 46.86
C LEU A 311 23.17 8.88 47.38
N LEU A 312 23.00 8.69 48.69
CA LEU A 312 21.69 8.47 49.32
C LEU A 312 20.77 9.69 49.21
N ASP A 313 21.30 10.90 49.41
CA ASP A 313 20.51 12.12 49.27
C ASP A 313 20.15 12.41 47.81
N ALA A 314 21.05 12.18 46.86
CA ALA A 314 20.71 12.25 45.43
C ALA A 314 19.58 11.26 45.06
N GLN A 315 19.60 10.04 45.61
CA GLN A 315 18.52 9.05 45.43
C GLN A 315 17.18 9.50 46.03
N ARG A 316 17.18 10.05 47.25
CA ARG A 316 15.98 10.65 47.89
C ARG A 316 15.41 11.79 47.04
N ASP A 317 16.27 12.61 46.45
CA ASP A 317 15.87 13.74 45.62
C ASP A 317 15.28 13.30 44.27
N LEU A 318 15.81 12.23 43.67
CA LEU A 318 15.20 11.58 42.51
C LEU A 318 13.84 10.95 42.87
N GLN A 319 13.72 10.32 44.05
CA GLN A 319 12.46 9.73 44.52
C GLN A 319 11.37 10.79 44.65
N LYS A 320 11.64 11.91 45.33
CA LYS A 320 10.72 13.06 45.43
C LYS A 320 10.33 13.62 44.06
N ALA A 321 11.28 13.73 43.13
CA ALA A 321 11.00 14.23 41.78
C ALA A 321 10.09 13.28 40.98
N ASN A 322 10.33 11.96 41.04
CA ASN A 322 9.44 10.98 40.42
C ASN A 322 8.04 10.99 41.07
N GLU A 323 7.95 11.17 42.39
CA GLU A 323 6.67 11.27 43.10
C GLU A 323 5.89 12.53 42.71
N LEU A 324 6.55 13.69 42.61
CA LEU A 324 5.96 14.92 42.08
C LEU A 324 5.46 14.74 40.64
N ALA A 325 6.23 14.08 39.78
CA ALA A 325 5.78 13.76 38.42
C ALA A 325 4.55 12.84 38.42
N LEU A 326 4.49 11.83 39.30
CA LEU A 326 3.33 10.96 39.45
C LEU A 326 2.10 11.71 40.00
N GLN A 327 2.30 12.69 40.89
CA GLN A 327 1.23 13.58 41.36
C GLN A 327 0.74 14.50 40.24
N LEU A 328 1.64 15.10 39.45
CA LEU A 328 1.29 15.93 38.29
C LEU A 328 0.60 15.13 37.18
N GLU A 329 1.02 13.89 36.89
CA GLU A 329 0.34 13.01 35.93
C GLU A 329 -1.05 12.56 36.43
N LYS A 330 -1.24 12.38 37.74
CA LYS A 330 -2.56 12.15 38.34
C LYS A 330 -3.42 13.41 38.29
N GLN A 331 -2.84 14.59 38.57
CA GLN A 331 -3.52 15.87 38.48
C GLN A 331 -3.97 16.14 37.04
N GLN A 332 -3.08 16.05 36.04
CA GLN A 332 -3.42 16.18 34.62
C GLN A 332 -4.48 15.18 34.17
N LYS A 333 -4.42 13.91 34.60
CA LYS A 333 -5.51 12.93 34.35
C LYS A 333 -6.83 13.35 35.00
N SER A 334 -6.80 13.90 36.21
CA SER A 334 -8.01 14.43 36.87
C SER A 334 -8.47 15.80 36.33
N ALA A 335 -7.59 16.55 35.67
CA ALA A 335 -7.88 17.81 34.98
C ALA A 335 -8.55 17.51 33.63
N LEU A 336 -8.05 16.52 32.88
CA LEU A 336 -8.71 15.94 31.71
C LEU A 336 -10.11 15.37 32.03
N VAL A 337 -10.35 14.92 33.26
CA VAL A 337 -11.67 14.48 33.78
C VAL A 337 -12.49 15.64 34.40
N LYS A 338 -11.89 16.83 34.54
CA LYS A 338 -12.54 18.08 35.02
C LYS A 338 -12.75 19.14 33.93
N ILE A 339 -12.15 18.97 32.75
CA ILE A 339 -12.77 19.44 31.51
C ILE A 339 -14.14 18.77 31.50
N GLY A 340 -15.19 19.57 31.71
CA GLY A 340 -16.54 19.04 31.98
C GLY A 340 -16.99 18.08 30.89
N GLU A 341 -17.75 17.06 31.30
CA GLU A 341 -18.34 16.04 30.43
C GLU A 341 -18.92 16.71 29.18
N VAL A 342 -18.25 16.51 28.04
CA VAL A 342 -18.44 17.36 26.85
C VAL A 342 -19.85 17.16 26.33
N ASP A 343 -20.65 18.23 26.34
CA ASP A 343 -22.04 18.18 25.90
C ASP A 343 -22.13 18.05 24.38
N PHE A 344 -22.14 16.80 23.92
CA PHE A 344 -22.33 16.46 22.52
C PHE A 344 -23.78 16.67 22.02
N SER A 345 -24.75 17.06 22.86
CA SER A 345 -26.14 17.26 22.39
C SER A 345 -26.24 18.36 21.33
N ASN A 346 -25.34 19.34 21.40
CA ASN A 346 -25.19 20.46 20.47
C ASN A 346 -24.21 20.18 19.31
N ASP A 347 -23.65 18.97 19.20
CA ASP A 347 -22.80 18.56 18.08
C ASP A 347 -23.64 18.04 16.90
N PHE A 348 -23.02 17.85 15.73
CA PHE A 348 -23.69 17.55 14.46
C PHE A 348 -24.60 16.30 14.48
N PHE A 349 -24.28 15.32 15.32
CA PHE A 349 -25.05 14.08 15.50
C PHE A 349 -25.80 14.02 16.85
N SER A 350 -25.79 15.12 17.64
CA SER A 350 -26.28 15.20 19.02
C SER A 350 -25.73 14.12 19.98
N CYS A 351 -24.62 13.48 19.62
CA CYS A 351 -23.95 12.43 20.39
C CYS A 351 -22.48 12.28 19.93
N PRO A 352 -21.60 11.59 20.68
CA PRO A 352 -20.23 11.34 20.28
C PRO A 352 -20.16 10.55 18.97
N ALA A 353 -19.47 11.11 17.96
CA ALA A 353 -19.21 10.49 16.68
C ALA A 353 -17.71 10.25 16.46
N TYR A 354 -17.39 9.22 15.67
CA TYR A 354 -16.04 8.72 15.49
C TYR A 354 -15.78 8.33 14.02
N LEU A 355 -14.51 8.35 13.58
CA LEU A 355 -14.08 7.64 12.37
C LEU A 355 -13.99 6.14 12.68
N SER A 356 -14.53 5.31 11.78
CA SER A 356 -14.60 3.87 11.99
C SER A 356 -13.26 3.17 11.78
N PHE A 357 -12.95 2.23 12.67
CA PHE A 357 -11.84 1.28 12.57
C PHE A 357 -12.24 -0.03 11.86
N SER A 358 -13.54 -0.30 11.71
CA SER A 358 -14.10 -1.56 11.20
C SER A 358 -15.53 -1.37 10.72
N MET A 359 -15.85 -1.85 9.52
CA MET A 359 -17.16 -1.72 8.90
C MET A 359 -18.07 -2.95 9.13
N LYS A 360 -17.51 -4.06 9.65
CA LYS A 360 -18.17 -5.37 9.87
C LYS A 360 -19.59 -5.32 10.42
N LEU A 361 -19.85 -4.57 11.50
CA LEU A 361 -21.17 -4.55 12.15
C LEU A 361 -22.27 -4.07 11.19
N HIS A 362 -21.95 -3.12 10.30
CA HIS A 362 -22.85 -2.64 9.25
C HIS A 362 -22.88 -3.59 8.04
N LEU A 363 -21.77 -4.29 7.76
CA LEU A 363 -21.67 -5.24 6.65
C LEU A 363 -22.53 -6.49 6.89
N GLU A 364 -22.64 -6.94 8.14
CA GLU A 364 -23.50 -8.06 8.55
C GLU A 364 -24.99 -7.83 8.23
N SER A 365 -25.52 -6.62 8.42
CA SER A 365 -26.94 -6.35 8.10
C SER A 365 -27.22 -6.48 6.60
N TYR A 366 -26.23 -6.18 5.75
CA TYR A 366 -26.30 -6.43 4.32
C TYR A 366 -26.07 -7.91 3.96
N ALA A 367 -25.23 -8.65 4.68
CA ALA A 367 -25.05 -10.09 4.48
C ALA A 367 -26.35 -10.86 4.75
N CYS A 368 -27.05 -10.55 5.84
CA CYS A 368 -28.36 -11.15 6.19
C CYS A 368 -29.44 -10.94 5.09
N ALA A 369 -29.33 -9.88 4.28
CA ALA A 369 -30.28 -9.56 3.22
C ALA A 369 -29.84 -9.96 1.80
N LEU A 370 -28.52 -10.01 1.53
CA LEU A 370 -27.94 -10.15 0.19
C LEU A 370 -27.01 -11.36 0.03
N SER A 371 -26.99 -12.26 1.01
CA SER A 371 -26.08 -13.42 1.13
C SER A 371 -24.61 -13.05 1.28
N SER A 372 -23.95 -12.58 0.23
CA SER A 372 -22.49 -12.46 0.17
C SER A 372 -22.11 -11.04 -0.26
N VAL A 373 -21.47 -10.31 0.63
CA VAL A 373 -21.21 -8.88 0.47
C VAL A 373 -19.78 -8.52 0.85
N TYR A 374 -19.26 -7.43 0.28
CA TYR A 374 -17.98 -6.86 0.67
C TYR A 374 -18.00 -5.34 0.61
N THR A 375 -17.20 -4.73 1.48
CA THR A 375 -16.81 -3.32 1.43
C THR A 375 -15.31 -3.22 1.16
N PHE A 376 -14.90 -2.06 0.67
CA PHE A 376 -13.53 -1.70 0.37
C PHE A 376 -13.44 -0.19 0.55
N GLY A 377 -12.77 0.25 1.60
CA GLY A 377 -12.79 1.64 2.05
C GLY A 377 -11.73 1.95 3.11
N PRO A 378 -11.63 3.22 3.54
CA PRO A 378 -10.71 3.65 4.56
C PRO A 378 -11.20 3.26 5.96
N ILE A 379 -10.27 2.87 6.83
CA ILE A 379 -10.46 2.70 8.27
C ILE A 379 -9.37 3.44 9.04
N PHE A 380 -9.69 3.82 10.27
CA PHE A 380 -8.91 4.77 11.06
C PHE A 380 -8.61 4.24 12.46
N GLN A 381 -7.38 4.48 12.93
CA GLN A 381 -6.87 3.97 14.21
C GLN A 381 -6.03 5.05 14.90
N ALA A 382 -6.45 5.52 16.07
CA ALA A 382 -5.83 6.68 16.76
C ALA A 382 -4.73 6.26 17.74
N ASP A 383 -3.98 5.20 17.43
CA ASP A 383 -2.93 4.65 18.29
C ASP A 383 -1.60 5.39 18.08
N ASP A 384 -0.87 5.65 19.18
CA ASP A 384 0.34 6.49 19.18
C ASP A 384 1.60 5.78 18.59
N SER A 385 1.40 4.67 17.89
CA SER A 385 2.45 3.76 17.42
C SER A 385 3.29 4.38 16.31
N GLN A 386 4.61 4.38 16.49
CA GLN A 386 5.60 4.76 15.47
C GLN A 386 6.08 3.55 14.63
N SER A 387 5.41 2.39 14.76
CA SER A 387 5.75 1.14 14.07
C SER A 387 5.72 1.27 12.54
N SER A 388 6.70 0.69 11.85
CA SER A 388 6.73 0.63 10.38
C SER A 388 5.65 -0.29 9.76
N ARG A 389 4.83 -0.94 10.59
CA ARG A 389 3.70 -1.81 10.19
C ARG A 389 2.32 -1.19 10.38
N HIS A 390 2.23 0.02 10.96
CA HIS A 390 0.98 0.66 11.37
C HIS A 390 0.77 2.04 10.69
N LEU A 391 -0.49 2.43 10.50
CA LEU A 391 -0.93 3.72 9.96
C LEU A 391 -2.17 4.20 10.73
N ALA A 392 -2.38 5.50 10.79
CA ALA A 392 -3.59 6.12 11.35
C ALA A 392 -4.78 6.11 10.38
N GLU A 393 -4.50 6.03 9.07
CA GLU A 393 -5.46 5.85 7.97
C GLU A 393 -4.93 4.72 7.07
N MET A 394 -5.73 3.69 6.84
CA MET A 394 -5.40 2.59 5.93
C MET A 394 -6.64 2.08 5.19
N TRP A 395 -6.47 1.27 4.15
CA TRP A 395 -7.56 0.72 3.36
C TRP A 395 -7.78 -0.74 3.71
N MET A 396 -8.97 -1.08 4.20
CA MET A 396 -9.39 -2.47 4.38
C MET A 396 -10.38 -2.90 3.31
N VAL A 397 -10.26 -4.18 2.97
CA VAL A 397 -11.22 -4.98 2.23
C VAL A 397 -11.89 -5.85 3.27
N GLU A 398 -13.19 -5.71 3.50
CA GLU A 398 -13.93 -6.56 4.43
C GLU A 398 -15.06 -7.28 3.71
N ALA A 399 -15.22 -8.57 3.94
CA ALA A 399 -16.26 -9.38 3.33
C ALA A 399 -16.98 -10.24 4.36
N GLU A 400 -18.27 -10.46 4.13
CA GLU A 400 -19.18 -11.16 5.03
C GLU A 400 -20.10 -12.08 4.20
N LEU A 401 -20.29 -13.31 4.68
CA LEU A 401 -21.02 -14.36 4.00
C LEU A 401 -22.11 -14.91 4.93
N ALA A 402 -23.36 -14.89 4.50
CA ALA A 402 -24.44 -15.65 5.13
C ALA A 402 -24.32 -17.14 4.81
N PHE A 403 -24.84 -17.99 5.70
CA PHE A 403 -24.84 -19.45 5.62
C PHE A 403 -23.44 -20.11 5.60
N SER A 404 -22.39 -19.39 6.01
CA SER A 404 -21.02 -19.90 6.10
C SER A 404 -20.57 -20.12 7.55
N GLU A 405 -19.74 -21.13 7.79
CA GLU A 405 -19.04 -21.35 9.05
C GLU A 405 -17.59 -20.84 8.99
N LEU A 406 -16.76 -21.15 9.99
CA LEU A 406 -15.36 -20.69 10.06
C LEU A 406 -14.49 -21.26 8.92
N GLU A 407 -14.72 -22.52 8.53
CA GLU A 407 -13.94 -23.22 7.50
C GLU A 407 -14.19 -22.65 6.09
N ASP A 408 -15.44 -22.33 5.76
CA ASP A 408 -15.82 -21.73 4.46
C ASP A 408 -15.11 -20.40 4.23
N VAL A 409 -15.05 -19.54 5.26
CA VAL A 409 -14.40 -18.23 5.16
C VAL A 409 -12.87 -18.36 5.11
N MET A 410 -12.27 -19.35 5.80
CA MET A 410 -10.84 -19.64 5.65
C MET A 410 -10.50 -20.06 4.21
N ASN A 411 -11.31 -20.93 3.61
CA ASN A 411 -11.16 -21.33 2.20
C ASN A 411 -11.35 -20.15 1.23
N CYS A 412 -12.41 -19.35 1.42
CA CYS A 412 -12.67 -18.16 0.60
C CYS A 412 -11.50 -17.16 0.63
N VAL A 413 -10.85 -16.98 1.78
CA VAL A 413 -9.67 -16.11 1.90
C VAL A 413 -8.44 -16.73 1.25
N GLU A 414 -8.22 -18.05 1.41
CA GLU A 414 -7.10 -18.74 0.77
C GLU A 414 -7.16 -18.58 -0.75
N ASP A 415 -8.36 -18.69 -1.34
CA ASP A 415 -8.57 -18.52 -2.77
C ASP A 415 -8.55 -17.06 -3.24
N LEU A 416 -9.02 -16.10 -2.44
CA LEU A 416 -8.80 -14.67 -2.70
C LEU A 416 -7.30 -14.35 -2.78
N LEU A 417 -6.52 -14.81 -1.80
CA LEU A 417 -5.08 -14.57 -1.73
C LEU A 417 -4.32 -15.24 -2.88
N LYS A 418 -4.70 -16.47 -3.28
CA LYS A 418 -4.20 -17.10 -4.51
C LYS A 418 -4.55 -16.26 -5.74
N PHE A 419 -5.79 -15.82 -5.89
CA PHE A 419 -6.25 -15.08 -7.08
C PHE A 419 -5.53 -13.75 -7.27
N ILE A 420 -5.38 -12.96 -6.21
CA ILE A 420 -4.70 -11.65 -6.31
C ILE A 420 -3.18 -11.80 -6.50
N CYS A 421 -2.56 -12.84 -5.92
CA CYS A 421 -1.14 -13.14 -6.16
C CYS A 421 -0.86 -13.52 -7.63
N HIS A 422 -1.68 -14.40 -8.23
CA HIS A 422 -1.58 -14.69 -9.67
C HIS A 422 -1.82 -13.44 -10.52
N SER A 423 -2.87 -12.67 -10.21
CA SER A 423 -3.21 -11.44 -10.92
C SER A 423 -2.04 -10.44 -10.94
N VAL A 424 -1.30 -10.30 -9.84
CA VAL A 424 -0.09 -9.46 -9.74
C VAL A 424 1.09 -10.05 -10.51
N LEU A 425 1.33 -11.36 -10.43
CA LEU A 425 2.42 -12.03 -11.16
C LEU A 425 2.25 -11.91 -12.68
N GLU A 426 1.02 -11.98 -13.19
CA GLU A 426 0.70 -11.82 -14.60
C GLU A 426 0.74 -10.34 -15.04
N ASN A 427 -0.08 -9.49 -14.42
CA ASN A 427 -0.35 -8.13 -14.91
C ASN A 427 0.72 -7.11 -14.49
N CYS A 428 1.49 -7.39 -13.44
CA CYS A 428 2.59 -6.54 -12.95
C CYS A 428 3.97 -7.21 -13.10
N SER A 429 4.14 -8.18 -14.00
CA SER A 429 5.37 -9.01 -14.05
C SER A 429 6.67 -8.20 -14.13
N ASP A 430 6.72 -7.08 -14.86
CA ASP A 430 7.92 -6.23 -14.94
C ASP A 430 8.12 -5.34 -13.71
N ASP A 431 7.04 -4.91 -13.04
CA ASP A 431 7.10 -4.21 -11.75
C ASP A 431 7.62 -5.14 -10.64
N ILE A 432 7.14 -6.39 -10.61
CA ILE A 432 7.61 -7.39 -9.63
C ILE A 432 9.06 -7.80 -9.91
N LYS A 433 9.48 -7.97 -11.18
CA LYS A 433 10.90 -8.16 -11.54
C LYS A 433 11.77 -6.97 -11.09
N PHE A 434 11.26 -5.74 -11.21
CA PHE A 434 11.95 -4.55 -10.70
C PHE A 434 12.08 -4.57 -9.17
N MET A 435 11.02 -4.88 -8.44
CA MET A 435 11.06 -4.96 -6.97
C MET A 435 11.98 -6.09 -6.49
N SER A 436 11.96 -7.26 -7.13
CA SER A 436 12.88 -8.38 -6.87
C SER A 436 14.35 -7.96 -7.03
N LYS A 437 14.68 -7.26 -8.13
CA LYS A 437 16.04 -6.76 -8.38
C LYS A 437 16.46 -5.60 -7.47
N SER A 438 15.52 -4.84 -6.91
CA SER A 438 15.79 -3.56 -6.23
C SER A 438 15.60 -3.57 -4.71
N LYS A 439 14.88 -4.56 -4.16
CA LYS A 439 14.48 -4.61 -2.76
C LYS A 439 14.52 -6.00 -2.15
N ASP A 440 13.75 -6.93 -2.69
CA ASP A 440 13.45 -8.22 -2.04
C ASP A 440 13.47 -9.33 -3.08
N LYS A 441 14.63 -9.98 -3.24
CA LYS A 441 14.87 -10.97 -4.31
C LYS A 441 13.79 -12.04 -4.36
N ASP A 442 13.32 -12.47 -3.19
CA ASP A 442 12.38 -13.55 -3.01
C ASP A 442 10.90 -13.13 -3.12
N CYS A 443 10.58 -11.87 -3.42
CA CYS A 443 9.18 -11.45 -3.58
C CYS A 443 8.43 -12.21 -4.70
N ILE A 444 9.13 -12.61 -5.78
CA ILE A 444 8.58 -13.49 -6.82
C ILE A 444 8.26 -14.87 -6.24
N ASN A 445 9.25 -15.49 -5.58
CA ASN A 445 9.14 -16.82 -4.97
C ASN A 445 8.01 -16.87 -3.93
N ARG A 446 7.86 -15.79 -3.14
CA ARG A 446 6.85 -15.62 -2.09
C ARG A 446 5.43 -15.39 -2.65
N LEU A 447 5.28 -14.67 -3.75
CA LEU A 447 4.00 -14.57 -4.46
C LEU A 447 3.61 -15.91 -5.12
N GLN A 448 4.59 -16.63 -5.68
CA GLN A 448 4.38 -17.93 -6.30
C GLN A 448 4.03 -19.03 -5.28
N SER A 449 4.62 -19.01 -4.08
CA SER A 449 4.30 -19.99 -3.03
C SER A 449 2.88 -19.83 -2.49
N ILE A 450 2.36 -18.59 -2.36
CA ILE A 450 0.92 -18.39 -2.07
C ILE A 450 0.05 -18.97 -3.18
N GLY A 451 0.41 -18.73 -4.45
CA GLY A 451 -0.37 -19.24 -5.57
C GLY A 451 -0.41 -20.78 -5.69
N SER A 452 0.60 -21.48 -5.18
CA SER A 452 0.81 -22.92 -5.46
C SER A 452 0.78 -23.86 -4.25
N SER A 453 0.70 -23.34 -3.02
CA SER A 453 0.69 -24.17 -1.79
C SER A 453 -0.55 -23.91 -0.93
N SER A 454 -1.05 -24.97 -0.28
CA SER A 454 -2.02 -24.85 0.80
C SER A 454 -1.35 -24.26 2.05
N PHE A 455 -2.08 -23.41 2.75
CA PHE A 455 -1.56 -22.79 3.98
C PHE A 455 -1.51 -23.85 5.09
N ALA A 456 -0.56 -23.74 6.02
CA ALA A 456 -0.59 -24.60 7.21
C ALA A 456 -1.65 -24.06 8.17
N ARG A 457 -2.57 -24.91 8.63
CA ARG A 457 -3.63 -24.53 9.58
C ARG A 457 -3.31 -25.16 10.94
N ILE A 458 -3.30 -24.35 11.99
CA ILE A 458 -3.05 -24.76 13.38
C ILE A 458 -3.97 -24.00 14.32
N THR A 459 -4.41 -24.66 15.39
CA THR A 459 -5.11 -23.99 16.48
C THR A 459 -4.17 -23.05 17.24
N TYR A 460 -4.74 -22.09 17.98
CA TYR A 460 -3.99 -21.24 18.90
C TYR A 460 -3.24 -22.06 19.97
N ALA A 461 -3.83 -23.17 20.43
CA ALA A 461 -3.19 -24.09 21.37
C ALA A 461 -1.94 -24.74 20.76
N GLU A 462 -2.05 -25.33 19.57
CA GLU A 462 -0.90 -25.91 18.85
C GLU A 462 0.18 -24.86 18.54
N ALA A 463 -0.21 -23.61 18.25
CA ALA A 463 0.74 -22.51 18.05
C ALA A 463 1.56 -22.21 19.32
N LEU A 464 0.93 -22.21 20.50
CA LEU A 464 1.62 -22.07 21.79
C LEU A 464 2.50 -23.30 22.10
N GLU A 465 2.02 -24.51 21.87
CA GLU A 465 2.79 -25.75 22.07
C GLU A 465 4.06 -25.80 21.18
N VAL A 466 3.95 -25.37 19.93
CA VAL A 466 5.07 -25.27 18.98
C VAL A 466 6.08 -24.21 19.43
N LEU A 467 5.63 -23.06 19.93
CA LEU A 467 6.52 -22.01 20.45
C LEU A 467 7.22 -22.43 21.74
N ASN A 468 6.53 -23.11 22.66
CA ASN A 468 7.11 -23.63 23.91
C ASN A 468 8.16 -24.74 23.70
N GLN A 469 8.26 -25.30 22.50
CA GLN A 469 9.33 -26.23 22.11
C GLN A 469 10.59 -25.52 21.59
N VAL A 470 10.52 -24.21 21.29
CA VAL A 470 11.67 -23.43 20.78
C VAL A 470 12.61 -23.06 21.93
N LYS A 471 13.84 -23.59 21.90
CA LYS A 471 14.86 -23.34 22.93
C LYS A 471 15.94 -22.34 22.52
N ASP A 472 16.12 -22.14 21.21
CA ASP A 472 17.23 -21.37 20.64
C ASP A 472 16.85 -19.91 20.30
N GLN A 473 15.67 -19.44 20.73
CA GLN A 473 15.17 -18.08 20.52
C GLN A 473 14.69 -17.50 21.86
N THR A 474 15.12 -16.28 22.16
CA THR A 474 14.51 -15.44 23.18
C THR A 474 13.50 -14.49 22.52
N PHE A 475 12.28 -14.44 23.04
CA PHE A 475 11.25 -13.47 22.62
C PHE A 475 11.22 -12.27 23.59
N GLU A 476 10.78 -11.11 23.13
CA GLU A 476 10.60 -9.92 23.99
C GLU A 476 9.31 -10.02 24.83
N THR A 477 8.28 -10.66 24.29
CA THR A 477 7.02 -10.96 25.00
C THR A 477 7.05 -12.38 25.58
N LYS A 478 6.34 -12.64 26.68
CA LYS A 478 6.19 -14.02 27.18
C LYS A 478 5.09 -14.76 26.44
N ILE A 479 5.33 -16.02 26.12
CA ILE A 479 4.33 -16.92 25.51
C ILE A 479 3.13 -17.13 26.46
N ASP A 480 3.36 -17.12 27.78
CA ASP A 480 2.32 -17.21 28.82
C ASP A 480 1.29 -16.05 28.77
N GLU A 481 1.69 -14.90 28.21
CA GLU A 481 0.85 -13.71 28.07
C GLU A 481 0.11 -13.71 26.70
N GLY A 482 0.39 -14.69 25.83
CA GLY A 482 -0.30 -14.96 24.57
C GLY A 482 0.58 -14.85 23.31
N LEU A 483 -0.05 -14.96 22.13
CA LEU A 483 0.64 -14.70 20.86
C LEU A 483 0.78 -13.19 20.60
N SER A 484 2.02 -12.73 20.45
CA SER A 484 2.38 -11.38 20.00
C SER A 484 2.65 -11.34 18.49
N GLU A 485 2.77 -10.14 17.89
CA GLU A 485 3.19 -10.01 16.49
C GLU A 485 4.60 -10.62 16.24
N GLU A 486 5.45 -10.70 17.27
CA GLU A 486 6.73 -11.43 17.24
C GLU A 486 6.51 -12.95 17.16
N HIS A 487 5.66 -13.50 18.03
CA HIS A 487 5.32 -14.93 18.08
C HIS A 487 4.65 -15.40 16.76
N GLU A 488 3.64 -14.65 16.30
CA GLU A 488 2.98 -14.81 14.99
C GLU A 488 4.03 -14.84 13.86
N SER A 489 4.90 -13.82 13.80
CA SER A 489 5.91 -13.70 12.73
C SER A 489 6.95 -14.82 12.78
N TYR A 490 7.39 -15.25 13.97
CA TYR A 490 8.37 -16.33 14.13
C TYR A 490 7.84 -17.68 13.59
N LEU A 491 6.58 -18.01 13.89
CA LEU A 491 5.91 -19.20 13.36
C LEU A 491 5.94 -19.18 11.81
N ALA A 492 5.54 -18.07 11.19
CA ALA A 492 5.50 -17.95 9.73
C ALA A 492 6.91 -17.91 9.07
N ASP A 493 7.85 -17.14 9.62
CA ASP A 493 9.18 -16.90 9.00
C ASP A 493 10.20 -18.01 9.27
N LYS A 494 10.19 -18.64 10.45
CA LYS A 494 11.26 -19.56 10.89
C LYS A 494 10.83 -21.02 10.82
N ILE A 495 9.64 -21.32 11.35
CA ILE A 495 9.12 -22.67 11.52
C ILE A 495 8.44 -23.14 10.22
N TYR A 496 7.31 -22.54 9.84
CA TYR A 496 6.49 -23.02 8.73
C TYR A 496 6.96 -22.55 7.34
N ARG A 497 7.64 -21.39 7.27
CA ARG A 497 8.26 -20.79 6.07
C ARG A 497 7.29 -20.58 4.90
N ARG A 498 6.00 -20.40 5.23
CA ARG A 498 4.86 -20.23 4.33
C ARG A 498 3.75 -19.47 5.09
N PRO A 499 2.67 -19.02 4.43
CA PRO A 499 1.51 -18.48 5.15
C PRO A 499 0.87 -19.54 6.04
N ILE A 500 0.52 -19.14 7.26
CA ILE A 500 -0.17 -19.98 8.23
C ILE A 500 -1.51 -19.36 8.61
N ILE A 501 -2.48 -20.21 8.90
CA ILE A 501 -3.75 -19.83 9.50
C ILE A 501 -3.72 -20.31 10.94
N ILE A 502 -3.65 -19.37 11.88
CA ILE A 502 -3.87 -19.65 13.30
C ILE A 502 -5.36 -19.46 13.56
N TYR A 503 -6.05 -20.47 14.07
CA TYR A 503 -7.50 -20.41 14.33
C TYR A 503 -7.86 -20.85 15.75
N GLU A 504 -9.11 -20.65 16.17
CA GLU A 504 -9.60 -21.02 17.51
C GLU A 504 -8.82 -20.36 18.66
N HIS A 505 -9.06 -19.07 18.86
CA HIS A 505 -8.37 -18.24 19.86
C HIS A 505 -9.14 -18.17 21.19
N PRO A 506 -8.53 -17.70 22.30
CA PRO A 506 -9.22 -17.48 23.56
C PRO A 506 -10.34 -16.43 23.44
N LYS A 507 -11.48 -16.69 24.09
CA LYS A 507 -12.67 -15.82 24.15
C LYS A 507 -12.38 -14.46 24.76
N GLU A 508 -11.46 -14.42 25.72
CA GLU A 508 -11.15 -13.26 26.56
C GLU A 508 -10.57 -12.09 25.75
N VAL A 509 -9.86 -12.39 24.66
CA VAL A 509 -9.16 -11.41 23.81
C VAL A 509 -9.87 -11.11 22.49
N LYS A 510 -11.11 -11.59 22.29
CA LYS A 510 -11.86 -11.42 21.04
C LYS A 510 -13.21 -10.70 21.27
N PRO A 511 -13.73 -9.91 20.31
CA PRO A 511 -14.93 -9.08 20.48
C PRO A 511 -16.22 -9.83 20.86
N PHE A 512 -17.20 -9.08 21.35
CA PHE A 512 -18.50 -9.61 21.79
C PHE A 512 -19.28 -10.36 20.71
N TYR A 513 -19.11 -9.95 19.44
CA TYR A 513 -19.83 -10.47 18.28
C TYR A 513 -19.26 -11.78 17.69
N VAL A 514 -18.19 -12.32 18.26
CA VAL A 514 -17.55 -13.54 17.75
C VAL A 514 -18.20 -14.79 18.35
N HIS A 515 -18.49 -15.79 17.52
CA HIS A 515 -19.11 -17.04 17.95
C HIS A 515 -18.23 -17.79 18.97
N VAL A 516 -18.78 -18.04 20.17
CA VAL A 516 -18.09 -18.78 21.25
C VAL A 516 -18.40 -20.28 21.10
N LYS A 517 -17.36 -21.12 21.04
CA LYS A 517 -17.53 -22.58 20.96
C LYS A 517 -18.17 -23.13 22.25
N ASP A 518 -18.72 -24.34 22.15
CA ASP A 518 -19.47 -24.96 23.24
C ASP A 518 -18.60 -25.33 24.48
N ASP A 519 -17.28 -25.17 24.40
CA ASP A 519 -16.37 -25.22 25.56
C ASP A 519 -16.44 -23.98 26.46
N GLY A 520 -17.09 -22.90 26.00
CA GLY A 520 -17.24 -21.61 26.69
C GLY A 520 -15.98 -20.75 26.79
N LYS A 521 -14.85 -21.21 26.22
CA LYS A 521 -13.50 -20.62 26.35
C LYS A 521 -12.89 -20.22 25.01
N THR A 522 -13.25 -20.90 23.93
CA THR A 522 -12.65 -20.74 22.61
C THR A 522 -13.59 -19.93 21.71
N ALA A 523 -13.02 -19.00 20.94
CA ALA A 523 -13.71 -18.14 20.00
C ALA A 523 -13.38 -18.54 18.56
N SER A 524 -14.40 -18.56 17.71
CA SER A 524 -14.33 -18.99 16.32
C SER A 524 -13.74 -17.89 15.43
N THR A 525 -12.44 -17.62 15.61
CA THR A 525 -11.65 -16.68 14.79
C THR A 525 -10.50 -17.37 14.10
N PHE A 526 -10.07 -16.80 12.97
CA PHE A 526 -8.82 -17.14 12.32
C PHE A 526 -8.04 -15.87 11.98
N ASP A 527 -6.72 -16.00 12.01
CA ASP A 527 -5.76 -14.97 11.66
C ASP A 527 -4.77 -15.58 10.67
N ILE A 528 -4.57 -14.95 9.50
CA ILE A 528 -3.61 -15.43 8.48
C ILE A 528 -2.34 -14.61 8.57
N ILE A 529 -1.26 -15.27 9.00
CA ILE A 529 0.07 -14.70 9.15
C ILE A 529 0.88 -15.06 7.90
N ALA A 530 1.46 -14.06 7.24
CA ALA A 530 2.31 -14.24 6.07
C ALA A 530 3.78 -13.86 6.36
N PRO A 531 4.76 -14.63 5.84
CA PRO A 531 6.18 -14.34 6.01
C PRO A 531 6.58 -12.89 5.70
N LYS A 532 7.52 -12.36 6.49
CA LYS A 532 8.00 -10.96 6.54
C LYS A 532 6.97 -9.90 6.95
N VAL A 533 5.67 -10.10 6.69
CA VAL A 533 4.62 -9.09 6.90
C VAL A 533 3.85 -9.24 8.21
N GLY A 534 3.77 -10.46 8.77
CA GLY A 534 2.91 -10.74 9.91
C GLY A 534 1.47 -10.95 9.45
N VAL A 535 0.48 -10.63 10.30
CA VAL A 535 -0.94 -10.83 9.98
C VAL A 535 -1.40 -9.98 8.80
N LEU A 536 -1.87 -10.64 7.73
CA LEU A 536 -2.53 -10.04 6.57
C LEU A 536 -4.05 -9.96 6.72
N VAL A 537 -4.66 -11.01 7.29
CA VAL A 537 -6.12 -11.17 7.38
C VAL A 537 -6.52 -11.53 8.81
N ARG A 538 -7.59 -10.91 9.31
CA ARG A 538 -8.27 -11.29 10.56
C ARG A 538 -9.75 -11.57 10.29
N GLY A 539 -10.26 -12.75 10.66
CA GLY A 539 -11.64 -13.16 10.39
C GLY A 539 -12.27 -14.01 11.49
N SER A 540 -13.59 -14.19 11.41
CA SER A 540 -14.40 -14.82 12.46
C SER A 540 -15.76 -15.27 11.96
N GLN A 541 -16.24 -16.40 12.47
CA GLN A 541 -17.67 -16.70 12.51
C GLN A 541 -18.34 -15.81 13.57
N LYS A 542 -19.53 -15.30 13.26
CA LYS A 542 -20.26 -14.37 14.11
C LYS A 542 -21.22 -15.10 15.03
N GLU A 543 -21.40 -14.57 16.24
CA GLU A 543 -22.35 -15.12 17.21
C GLU A 543 -23.78 -14.86 16.71
N GLU A 544 -24.46 -15.93 16.33
CA GLU A 544 -25.82 -15.93 15.78
C GLU A 544 -26.90 -16.12 16.86
N ARG A 545 -26.51 -16.64 18.04
CA ARG A 545 -27.40 -16.96 19.16
C ARG A 545 -27.62 -15.73 20.04
N ILE A 546 -28.87 -15.24 20.09
CA ILE A 546 -29.23 -13.99 20.78
C ILE A 546 -28.80 -13.96 22.26
N ASP A 547 -29.02 -15.04 23.00
CA ASP A 547 -28.67 -15.11 24.43
C ASP A 547 -27.15 -15.02 24.66
N MET A 548 -26.37 -15.64 23.77
CA MET A 548 -24.90 -15.65 23.86
C MET A 548 -24.32 -14.28 23.53
N ILE A 549 -24.78 -13.62 22.46
CA ILE A 549 -24.26 -12.29 22.09
C ILE A 549 -24.68 -11.21 23.11
N SER A 550 -25.90 -11.28 23.66
CA SER A 550 -26.34 -10.40 24.75
C SER A 550 -25.47 -10.60 26.00
N LYS A 551 -25.24 -11.85 26.42
CA LYS A 551 -24.32 -12.16 27.51
C LYS A 551 -22.90 -11.66 27.24
N ARG A 552 -22.40 -11.68 26.00
CA ARG A 552 -21.08 -11.12 25.64
C ARG A 552 -21.03 -9.60 25.73
N ILE A 553 -22.14 -8.90 25.48
CA ILE A 553 -22.28 -7.45 25.67
C ILE A 553 -22.22 -7.11 27.18
N GLU A 554 -22.94 -7.87 28.01
CA GLU A 554 -22.91 -7.77 29.47
C GLU A 554 -21.51 -8.08 30.06
N GLU A 555 -20.90 -9.21 29.68
CA GLU A 555 -19.55 -9.64 30.11
C GLU A 555 -18.47 -8.57 29.85
N LEU A 556 -18.66 -7.72 28.84
CA LEU A 556 -17.71 -6.68 28.42
C LEU A 556 -18.13 -5.25 28.83
N GLY A 557 -19.20 -5.10 29.62
CA GLY A 557 -19.67 -3.79 30.09
C GLY A 557 -20.05 -2.84 28.96
N LEU A 558 -20.63 -3.36 27.87
CA LEU A 558 -21.06 -2.59 26.71
C LEU A 558 -22.52 -2.13 26.88
N PRO A 559 -22.87 -0.87 26.59
CA PRO A 559 -24.24 -0.37 26.75
C PRO A 559 -25.16 -0.97 25.66
N GLN A 560 -26.05 -1.87 26.07
CA GLN A 560 -26.84 -2.71 25.14
C GLN A 560 -27.69 -1.88 24.16
N GLU A 561 -28.20 -0.72 24.58
CA GLU A 561 -29.05 0.15 23.75
C GLU A 561 -28.32 0.63 22.49
N ARG A 562 -26.98 0.77 22.53
CA ARG A 562 -26.17 1.14 21.34
C ARG A 562 -26.02 0.01 20.32
N TYR A 563 -26.37 -1.22 20.70
CA TYR A 563 -26.24 -2.42 19.90
C TYR A 563 -27.60 -3.06 19.57
N ASP A 564 -28.72 -2.46 19.96
CA ASP A 564 -30.05 -3.09 19.82
C ASP A 564 -30.42 -3.38 18.35
N TRP A 565 -30.12 -2.44 17.44
CA TRP A 565 -30.25 -2.62 15.98
C TRP A 565 -29.40 -3.78 15.41
N TYR A 566 -28.33 -4.16 16.12
CA TYR A 566 -27.43 -5.24 15.74
C TYR A 566 -27.84 -6.57 16.38
N LEU A 567 -28.53 -6.51 17.53
CA LEU A 567 -29.29 -7.63 18.11
C LEU A 567 -30.54 -7.95 17.29
N ASP A 568 -31.18 -6.98 16.61
CA ASP A 568 -32.28 -7.22 15.67
C ASP A 568 -31.90 -8.21 14.54
N LEU A 569 -30.64 -8.17 14.08
CA LEU A 569 -30.10 -9.15 13.11
C LEU A 569 -30.16 -10.59 13.66
N ARG A 570 -30.14 -10.75 14.99
CA ARG A 570 -30.25 -12.04 15.68
C ARG A 570 -31.70 -12.38 16.04
N ARG A 571 -32.58 -11.39 16.17
CA ARG A 571 -34.04 -11.56 16.42
C ARG A 571 -34.83 -11.94 15.17
N HIS A 572 -34.44 -11.43 14.00
CA HIS A 572 -35.27 -11.47 12.79
C HIS A 572 -34.65 -12.31 11.66
N GLY A 573 -34.71 -13.64 11.81
CA GLY A 573 -34.27 -14.58 10.78
C GLY A 573 -32.75 -14.80 10.74
N THR A 574 -32.12 -14.85 11.92
CA THR A 574 -30.68 -15.09 12.09
C THR A 574 -30.20 -16.37 11.41
N VAL A 575 -28.95 -16.36 10.95
CA VAL A 575 -28.25 -17.48 10.30
C VAL A 575 -26.81 -17.52 10.78
N LYS A 576 -26.15 -18.68 10.67
CA LYS A 576 -24.68 -18.73 10.75
C LYS A 576 -24.08 -17.89 9.64
N HIS A 577 -23.10 -17.07 9.97
CA HIS A 577 -22.40 -16.20 9.03
C HIS A 577 -20.98 -15.92 9.50
N SER A 578 -20.08 -15.68 8.54
CA SER A 578 -18.66 -15.46 8.79
C SER A 578 -18.11 -14.35 7.90
N GLY A 579 -17.08 -13.66 8.40
CA GLY A 579 -16.44 -12.59 7.65
C GLY A 579 -15.00 -12.33 8.04
N PHE A 580 -14.30 -11.54 7.22
CA PHE A 580 -12.88 -11.26 7.35
C PHE A 580 -12.51 -9.84 6.93
N SER A 581 -11.35 -9.37 7.40
CA SER A 581 -10.70 -8.13 6.97
C SER A 581 -9.33 -8.42 6.37
N LEU A 582 -9.06 -7.96 5.16
CA LEU A 582 -7.75 -7.95 4.51
C LEU A 582 -7.22 -6.51 4.45
N GLY A 583 -6.06 -6.26 5.05
CA GLY A 583 -5.40 -4.95 4.98
C GLY A 583 -4.68 -4.74 3.64
N LEU A 584 -5.13 -3.78 2.83
CA LEU A 584 -4.57 -3.53 1.50
C LEU A 584 -3.10 -3.13 1.57
N GLU A 585 -2.74 -2.20 2.45
CA GLU A 585 -1.35 -1.74 2.61
C GLU A 585 -0.41 -2.89 3.01
N LYS A 586 -0.86 -3.81 3.88
CA LYS A 586 -0.10 -5.02 4.22
C LYS A 586 0.03 -5.98 3.03
N MET A 587 -1.00 -6.14 2.21
CA MET A 587 -0.93 -6.93 0.97
C MET A 587 0.00 -6.29 -0.09
N VAL A 588 0.02 -4.96 -0.19
CA VAL A 588 0.98 -4.22 -1.02
C VAL A 588 2.40 -4.41 -0.48
N LEU A 589 2.61 -4.34 0.84
CA LEU A 589 3.90 -4.61 1.50
C LEU A 589 4.41 -6.02 1.15
N PHE A 590 3.52 -7.01 1.23
CA PHE A 590 3.79 -8.42 0.92
C PHE A 590 4.24 -8.62 -0.54
N ALA A 591 3.47 -8.10 -1.50
CA ALA A 591 3.74 -8.23 -2.92
C ALA A 591 4.99 -7.44 -3.38
N THR A 592 5.24 -6.29 -2.75
CA THR A 592 6.37 -5.41 -3.12
C THR A 592 7.68 -5.78 -2.43
N GLY A 593 7.60 -6.46 -1.27
CA GLY A 593 8.77 -6.76 -0.44
C GLY A 593 9.41 -5.53 0.19
N LEU A 594 8.62 -4.46 0.37
CA LEU A 594 9.03 -3.31 1.18
C LEU A 594 8.98 -3.65 2.67
N ASP A 595 9.60 -2.77 3.46
CA ASP A 595 9.91 -2.99 4.88
C ASP A 595 9.18 -1.97 5.79
N ASP A 596 8.41 -1.06 5.17
CA ASP A 596 7.72 0.06 5.81
C ASP A 596 6.42 0.39 5.07
N ILE A 597 5.32 0.36 5.81
CA ILE A 597 3.95 0.54 5.31
C ILE A 597 3.72 1.93 4.69
N ARG A 598 4.48 2.95 5.11
CA ARG A 598 4.37 4.35 4.63
C ARG A 598 4.76 4.52 3.15
N ASP A 599 5.40 3.52 2.55
CA ASP A 599 5.73 3.49 1.12
C ASP A 599 4.68 2.74 0.27
N THR A 600 3.65 2.15 0.89
CA THR A 600 2.59 1.36 0.21
C THR A 600 1.31 2.15 -0.12
N ILE A 601 1.14 3.33 0.48
CA ILE A 601 0.01 4.25 0.30
C ILE A 601 0.53 5.62 -0.21
N PRO A 602 -0.19 6.35 -1.09
CA PRO A 602 0.33 7.58 -1.71
C PRO A 602 0.69 8.70 -0.72
N PHE A 603 -0.16 8.95 0.28
CA PHE A 603 0.02 9.96 1.32
C PHE A 603 -0.30 9.32 2.68
N PRO A 604 0.71 8.80 3.42
CA PRO A 604 0.47 8.10 4.68
C PRO A 604 0.02 9.06 5.78
N ARG A 605 -0.76 8.54 6.73
CA ARG A 605 -1.09 9.22 8.00
C ARG A 605 -0.55 8.39 9.14
N THR A 606 0.16 9.03 10.08
CA THR A 606 0.75 8.39 11.26
C THR A 606 0.69 9.34 12.45
N HIS A 607 0.87 8.84 13.68
CA HIS A 607 0.96 9.69 14.85
C HIS A 607 1.99 10.82 14.65
N GLY A 608 1.54 12.08 14.76
CA GLY A 608 2.36 13.28 14.53
C GLY A 608 2.56 13.70 13.07
N SER A 609 1.92 13.05 12.08
CA SER A 609 2.05 13.45 10.67
C SER A 609 0.77 13.25 9.84
N ALA A 610 0.18 14.37 9.43
CA ALA A 610 -0.96 14.43 8.51
C ALA A 610 -0.75 15.38 7.30
N ASN A 611 0.19 16.32 7.38
CA ASN A 611 0.43 17.36 6.36
C ASN A 611 1.51 16.96 5.32
N THR A 612 1.72 15.66 5.12
CA THR A 612 2.56 15.13 4.03
C THR A 612 1.68 14.79 2.82
#